data_AF-A0A7X8C6U8-F1
#
_entry.id   AF-A0A7X8C6U8-F1
#
_cell.length_a   1.000
_cell.length_b   1.000
_cell.length_c   1.000
_cell.angle_alpha   90.00
_cell.angle_beta   90.00
_cell.angle_gamma   90.00
#
_symmetry.space_group_name_H-M   'P 1'
#
loop_
_entity.id
_entity.type
_entity.pdbx_description
1 polymer ?
#
loop_
_entity_poly.entity_id
_entity_poly.type
_entity_poly.pdbx_seq_one_letter_code
_entity_poly.pdbx_strand_id
1 'polypeptide(L)' 'MFYTIILTLFVVFISILLLGFRIFFFKDGKFPNIHIGGSQAMQKRKIGCATTQDREAQQNLDKKINITHLLNEISDQIN' A
#
# COMPACT_ATOMS: atom_id res chain seq x y z
N MET A 1 4.84 -45.32 -12.66
CA MET A 1 3.95 -44.58 -11.74
C MET A 1 4.64 -44.17 -10.45
N PHE A 2 5.27 -45.07 -9.71
CA PHE A 2 5.93 -44.68 -8.45
C PHE A 2 7.10 -43.70 -8.65
N TYR A 3 7.99 -43.98 -9.61
CA TYR A 3 9.10 -43.07 -9.96
C TYR A 3 8.64 -41.69 -10.41
N THR A 4 7.54 -41.61 -11.17
CA THR A 4 6.99 -40.33 -11.63
C THR A 4 6.45 -39.52 -10.47
N ILE A 5 5.82 -40.16 -9.47
CA ILE A 5 5.32 -39.49 -8.26
C ILE A 5 6.47 -38.96 -7.39
N ILE A 6 7.56 -39.72 -7.23
CA ILE A 6 8.73 -39.26 -6.48
C ILE A 6 9.39 -38.08 -7.20
N LEU A 7 9.55 -38.18 -8.52
CA LEU A 7 10.16 -37.11 -9.32
C LEU A 7 9.36 -35.82 -9.24
N THR A 8 8.03 -35.89 -9.36
CA THR A 8 7.17 -34.69 -9.26
C THR A 8 7.22 -34.08 -7.86
N LEU A 9 7.18 -34.91 -6.81
CA LEU A 9 7.28 -34.44 -5.43
C LEU A 9 8.61 -33.72 -5.18
N PHE A 10 9.72 -34.28 -5.68
CA PHE A 10 11.04 -33.69 -5.59
C PHE A 10 11.12 -32.33 -6.28
N VAL A 11 10.60 -32.22 -7.52
CA VAL A 11 10.60 -30.97 -8.28
C VAL A 11 9.75 -29.89 -7.61
N VAL A 12 8.55 -30.24 -7.11
CA VAL A 12 7.68 -29.30 -6.40
C VAL A 12 8.34 -28.83 -5.11
N PHE A 13 8.97 -29.72 -4.37
CA PHE A 13 9.69 -29.39 -3.13
C PHE A 13 10.82 -28.38 -3.39
N ILE A 14 11.65 -28.62 -4.42
CA ILE A 14 12.70 -27.68 -4.83
C ILE A 14 12.11 -26.33 -5.26
N SER A 15 10.98 -26.33 -5.97
CA SER A 15 10.30 -25.10 -6.40
C SER A 15 9.87 -24.23 -5.20
N ILE A 16 9.30 -24.85 -4.16
CA ILE A 16 8.88 -24.14 -2.94
C ILE A 16 10.10 -23.57 -2.20
N LEU A 17 11.17 -24.36 -2.08
CA LEU A 17 12.41 -23.91 -1.44
C LEU A 17 13.06 -22.74 -2.19
N LEU A 18 13.05 -22.76 -3.52
CA LEU A 18 13.57 -21.67 -4.34
C LEU A 18 12.73 -20.41 -4.19
N LEU A 19 11.40 -20.53 -4.21
CA LEU A 19 10.49 -19.38 -4.05
C LEU A 19 10.66 -18.71 -2.68
N GLY A 20 10.87 -19.51 -1.63
CA GLY A 20 11.09 -19.04 -0.27
C GLY A 20 12.56 -18.94 0.14
N PHE A 21 13.53 -19.00 -0.78
CA PHE A 21 14.96 -19.16 -0.44
C PHE A 21 15.43 -18.13 0.60
N ARG A 22 15.04 -16.87 0.42
CA ARG A 22 15.41 -15.81 1.37
C ARG A 22 14.79 -16.01 2.77
N ILE A 23 13.58 -16.55 2.83
CA ILE A 23 12.83 -16.77 4.06
C ILE A 23 13.33 -18.01 4.80
N PHE A 24 13.66 -19.08 4.07
CA PHE A 24 14.14 -20.33 4.67
C PHE A 24 15.62 -20.28 5.10
N PHE A 25 16.48 -19.59 4.34
CA PHE A 25 17.94 -19.67 4.55
C PHE A 25 18.55 -18.47 5.29
N PHE A 26 17.84 -17.34 5.44
CA PHE A 26 18.37 -16.18 6.17
C PHE A 26 17.64 -15.99 7.51
N LYS A 27 18.40 -15.73 8.59
CA LYS A 27 17.85 -15.48 9.93
C LYS A 27 16.87 -14.29 9.99
N ASP A 28 17.04 -13.30 9.13
CA ASP A 28 16.12 -12.16 8.97
C ASP A 28 15.21 -12.28 7.74
N GLY A 29 14.99 -13.50 7.26
CA GLY A 29 14.13 -13.84 6.14
C GLY A 29 12.65 -13.62 6.46
N LYS A 30 12.24 -12.36 6.62
CA LYS A 30 10.85 -11.98 6.87
C LYS A 30 10.20 -11.60 5.55
N PHE A 31 8.90 -11.92 5.42
CA PHE A 31 8.11 -11.31 4.36
C PHE A 31 8.12 -9.79 4.53
N PRO A 32 8.29 -9.03 3.43
CA PRO A 32 8.26 -7.58 3.50
C PRO A 32 6.90 -7.13 4.05
N ASN A 33 6.89 -5.99 4.74
CA ASN A 33 5.67 -5.46 5.32
C ASN A 33 4.71 -5.00 4.20
N ILE A 34 3.64 -5.77 3.98
CA ILE A 34 2.64 -5.52 2.92
C ILE A 34 1.66 -4.40 3.31
N HIS A 35 1.67 -3.97 4.58
CA HIS A 35 0.90 -2.82 4.99
C HIS A 35 1.51 -1.53 4.41
N ILE A 36 0.73 -0.82 3.60
CA ILE A 36 1.13 0.46 2.99
C ILE A 36 1.64 1.44 4.06
N GLY A 37 0.94 1.52 5.20
CA GLY A 37 1.31 2.39 6.32
C GLY A 37 2.59 1.97 7.05
N GLY A 38 2.96 0.69 7.04
CA GLY A 38 4.16 0.17 7.69
C GLY A 38 5.39 0.12 6.76
N SER A 39 5.22 0.41 5.48
CA SER A 39 6.29 0.36 4.48
C SER A 39 7.05 1.68 4.41
N GLN A 40 8.30 1.69 4.91
CA GLN A 40 9.18 2.86 4.81
C GLN A 40 9.41 3.29 3.34
N ALA A 41 9.42 2.34 2.40
CA ALA A 41 9.58 2.64 0.98
C ALA A 41 8.39 3.41 0.41
N MET A 42 7.16 3.08 0.84
CA MET A 42 5.94 3.79 0.43
C MET A 42 5.83 5.16 1.11
N GLN A 43 6.20 5.24 2.40
CA GLN A 43 6.26 6.52 3.13
C GLN A 43 7.23 7.51 2.50
N LYS A 44 8.42 7.07 2.07
CA LYS A 44 9.39 7.92 1.33
C LYS A 44 8.81 8.49 0.04
N ARG A 45 7.87 7.79 -0.58
CA ARG A 45 7.15 8.22 -1.79
C ARG A 45 5.89 9.04 -1.49
N LYS A 46 5.59 9.31 -0.22
CA LYS A 46 4.34 9.94 0.26
C LYS A 46 3.06 9.21 -0.19
N ILE A 47 3.16 7.89 -0.36
CA ILE A 47 2.03 7.03 -0.72
C ILE A 47 1.43 6.48 0.58
N GLY A 48 0.22 6.92 0.91
CA GLY A 48 -0.55 6.53 2.09
C GLY A 48 -1.67 5.56 1.76
N CYS A 49 -2.49 5.21 2.76
CA CYS A 49 -3.74 4.50 2.54
C CYS A 49 -4.66 5.35 1.67
N ALA A 50 -5.34 4.74 0.69
CA ALA A 50 -6.25 5.44 -0.21
C ALA A 50 -7.30 6.27 0.55
N THR A 51 -7.87 5.72 1.63
CA THR A 51 -8.84 6.43 2.48
C THR A 51 -8.24 7.64 3.19
N THR A 52 -6.99 7.53 3.66
CA THR A 52 -6.30 8.64 4.31
C THR A 52 -5.98 9.74 3.29
N GLN A 53 -5.51 9.35 2.10
CA GLN A 53 -5.24 10.29 1.00
C GLN A 53 -6.51 11.01 0.55
N ASP A 54 -7.64 10.30 0.46
CA ASP A 54 -8.93 10.87 0.09
C ASP A 54 -9.42 11.87 1.14
N ARG A 55 -9.33 11.52 2.43
CA ARG A 55 -9.65 12.45 3.54
C ARG A 55 -8.75 13.69 3.52
N GLU A 56 -7.46 13.52 3.30
CA GLU A 56 -6.52 14.64 3.19
C GLU A 56 -6.85 15.52 1.99
N ALA A 57 -7.22 14.94 0.84
CA ALA A 57 -7.64 15.70 -0.34
C ALA A 57 -8.91 16.52 -0.07
N GLN A 58 -9.90 15.94 0.61
CA GLN A 58 -11.13 16.64 1.02
C GLN A 58 -10.82 17.80 1.97
N GLN A 59 -10.02 17.57 3.02
CA GLN A 59 -9.63 18.64 3.96
C GLN A 59 -8.84 19.76 3.29
N ASN A 60 -7.96 19.41 2.33
CA ASN A 60 -7.24 20.41 1.56
C ASN A 60 -8.16 21.21 0.63
N LEU A 61 -9.19 20.57 0.05
CA LEU A 61 -10.22 21.25 -0.74
C LEU A 61 -11.01 22.23 0.12
N ASP A 62 -11.48 21.79 1.29
CA ASP A 62 -12.21 22.61 2.25
C ASP A 62 -11.39 23.82 2.73
N LYS A 63 -10.08 23.64 2.96
CA LYS A 63 -9.18 24.75 3.32
C LYS A 63 -9.01 25.76 2.18
N LYS A 64 -9.00 25.30 0.93
CA LYS A 64 -8.80 26.15 -0.25
C LYS A 64 -10.06 26.95 -0.58
N ILE A 65 -11.23 26.39 -0.29
CA ILE A 65 -12.52 27.05 -0.42
C ILE A 65 -12.81 27.76 0.90
N ASN A 66 -12.36 29.01 1.03
CA ASN A 66 -12.71 29.82 2.19
C ASN A 66 -14.21 30.15 2.12
N ILE A 67 -15.04 29.35 2.79
CA ILE A 67 -16.51 29.50 2.79
C ILE A 67 -16.90 30.95 3.14
N THR A 68 -16.14 31.61 4.01
CA THR A 68 -16.30 33.02 4.34
C THR A 68 -16.14 33.95 3.13
N HIS A 69 -15.22 33.66 2.20
CA HIS A 69 -15.05 34.43 0.97
C HIS A 69 -16.25 34.24 0.04
N LEU A 70 -16.74 33.01 -0.12
CA LEU A 70 -17.94 32.74 -0.93
C LEU A 70 -19.19 33.41 -0.34
N LEU A 71 -19.37 33.35 0.98
CA LEU A 71 -20.49 34.00 1.66
C LEU A 71 -20.42 35.52 1.52
N ASN A 72 -19.22 36.10 1.61
CA ASN A 72 -19.03 37.53 1.38
C ASN A 72 -19.32 37.91 -0.08
N GLU A 73 -18.86 37.13 -1.06
CA GLU A 73 -19.15 37.35 -2.48
C GLU A 73 -20.65 37.28 -2.79
N ILE A 74 -21.36 36.31 -2.21
CA ILE A 74 -22.82 36.21 -2.36
C ILE A 74 -23.52 37.40 -1.71
N SER A 75 -23.07 37.81 -0.51
CA SER A 75 -23.64 38.98 0.18
C SER A 75 -23.41 40.28 -0.60
N ASP A 76 -22.27 40.42 -1.25
CA ASP A 76 -21.89 41.59 -2.06
C ASP A 76 -22.63 41.63 -3.42
N GLN A 77 -23.12 40.48 -3.92
CA GLN A 77 -23.99 40.42 -5.11
C GLN A 77 -25.46 40.73 -4.82
N ILE A 78 -25.91 40.55 -3.57
CA ILE A 78 -27.31 40.76 -3.15
C ILE A 78 -27.56 42.22 -2.76
N ASN A 79 -26.53 42.94 -2.33
CA ASN A 79 -26.60 44.34 -1.89
C ASN A 79 -26.18 45.32 -2.99
#